data_AF-S8DZU1-F1
#
_entry.id   AF-S8DZU1-F1
#
_cell.length_a   1.000
_cell.length_b   1.000
_cell.length_c   1.000
_cell.angle_alpha   90.00
_cell.angle_beta   90.00
_cell.angle_gamma   90.00
#
_symmetry.space_group_name_H-M   'P 1'
#
loop_
_entity.id
_entity.type
_entity.pdbx_description
1 polymer ?
#
loop_
_entity_poly.entity_id
_entity_poly.type
_entity_poly.pdbx_seq_one_letter_code
_entity_poly.pdbx_strand_id
1 'polypeptide(L)'
;VEKDVSGLIDRLVQDQVKELLPEHVKPELIEELERHKRELADVERDLHNSESRRINAQIRTSGLGDQLAVVLRHDGTKSPHFPKDLQSLLGMDDRTVKALMHEYRLVNASESRERNVNCLMQHFGISYQLVRSPVVSPRARIHHQS
;
A
#
# COMPACT_ATOMS: atom_id res chain seq x y z
N VAL A 1 42.68 -19.45 -8.75
CA VAL A 1 42.60 -20.46 -9.83
C VAL A 1 41.26 -21.20 -9.82
N GLU A 2 40.94 -22.05 -8.85
CA GLU A 2 39.63 -22.76 -8.82
C GLU A 2 38.41 -21.82 -8.79
N LYS A 3 38.48 -20.75 -7.99
CA LYS A 3 37.41 -19.75 -7.88
C LYS A 3 37.18 -18.97 -9.18
N ASP A 4 38.25 -18.74 -9.94
CA ASP A 4 38.22 -18.02 -11.21
C ASP A 4 37.66 -18.88 -12.33
N VAL A 5 37.98 -20.19 -12.32
CA VAL A 5 37.44 -21.17 -13.26
C VAL A 5 35.94 -21.38 -13.02
N SER A 6 35.49 -21.50 -11.77
CA SER A 6 34.07 -21.60 -11.44
C SER A 6 33.27 -20.40 -11.95
N GLY A 7 33.75 -19.17 -11.69
CA GLY A 7 33.06 -17.96 -12.15
C GLY A 7 33.11 -17.74 -13.67
N LEU A 8 33.98 -18.45 -14.39
CA LEU A 8 34.04 -18.46 -15.86
C LEU A 8 33.08 -19.51 -16.44
N ILE A 9 32.99 -20.68 -15.80
CA ILE A 9 32.00 -21.72 -16.11
C ILE A 9 30.59 -21.19 -15.87
N ASP A 10 30.32 -20.53 -14.74
CA ASP A 10 28.99 -19.99 -14.43
C ASP A 10 28.53 -18.99 -15.50
N ARG A 11 29.44 -18.13 -15.97
CA ARG A 11 29.15 -17.19 -17.06
C ARG A 11 28.86 -17.90 -18.38
N LEU A 12 29.70 -18.84 -18.79
CA LEU A 12 29.50 -19.61 -20.01
C LEU A 12 28.18 -20.39 -20.00
N VAL A 13 27.85 -21.01 -18.87
CA VAL A 13 26.57 -21.72 -18.69
C VAL A 13 25.41 -20.74 -18.77
N GLN A 14 25.51 -19.58 -18.12
CA GLN A 14 24.45 -18.58 -18.14
C GLN A 14 24.20 -18.01 -19.54
N ASP A 15 25.26 -17.75 -20.30
CA ASP A 15 25.18 -17.28 -21.69
C ASP A 15 24.54 -18.36 -22.58
N GLN A 16 25.00 -19.61 -22.49
CA GLN A 16 24.47 -20.71 -23.30
C GLN A 16 23.01 -21.03 -22.97
N VAL A 17 22.63 -20.99 -21.69
CA VAL A 17 21.25 -21.18 -21.23
C VAL A 17 20.36 -20.07 -21.77
N LYS A 18 20.84 -18.83 -21.81
CA LYS A 18 20.09 -17.68 -22.34
C LYS A 18 19.84 -17.76 -23.84
N GLU A 19 20.79 -18.32 -24.60
CA GLU A 19 20.63 -18.59 -26.04
C GLU A 19 19.64 -19.72 -26.32
N LEU A 20 19.66 -20.79 -25.52
CA LEU A 20 18.83 -21.98 -25.75
C LEU A 20 17.41 -21.86 -25.16
N LEU A 21 17.21 -21.01 -24.15
CA LEU A 21 15.92 -20.86 -23.46
C LEU A 21 14.75 -20.56 -24.41
N PRO A 22 14.86 -19.60 -25.36
CA PRO A 22 13.77 -19.26 -26.26
C PRO A 22 13.34 -20.41 -27.19
N GLU A 23 14.24 -21.33 -27.52
CA GLU A 23 13.94 -22.50 -28.37
C GLU A 23 13.22 -23.61 -27.59
N HIS A 24 13.45 -23.68 -26.28
CA HIS A 24 12.97 -24.77 -25.42
C HIS A 24 11.80 -24.35 -24.50
N VAL A 25 11.59 -23.04 -24.33
CA VAL A 25 10.52 -22.46 -23.52
C VAL A 25 9.64 -21.60 -24.40
N LYS A 26 8.37 -21.98 -24.45
CA LYS A 26 7.32 -21.20 -25.11
C LYS A 26 7.26 -19.78 -24.55
N PRO A 27 7.37 -18.72 -25.37
CA PRO A 27 7.29 -17.34 -24.90
C PRO A 27 6.05 -17.05 -24.04
N GLU A 28 4.94 -17.73 -24.33
CA GLU A 28 3.68 -17.60 -23.59
C GLU A 28 3.83 -18.01 -22.11
N LEU A 29 4.66 -19.00 -21.80
CA LEU A 29 4.91 -19.45 -20.42
C LEU A 29 5.74 -18.42 -19.63
N ILE A 30 6.64 -17.72 -20.31
CA ILE A 30 7.44 -16.64 -19.70
C ILE A 30 6.53 -15.46 -19.39
N GLU A 31 5.68 -15.07 -20.34
CA GLU A 31 4.69 -14.00 -20.14
C GLU A 31 3.70 -14.33 -19.02
N GLU A 32 3.22 -15.58 -18.97
CA GLU A 32 2.34 -16.09 -17.92
C GLU A 32 3.03 -16.08 -16.54
N LEU A 33 4.27 -16.52 -16.46
CA LEU A 33 5.05 -16.47 -15.22
C LEU A 33 5.21 -15.03 -14.73
N GLU A 34 5.57 -14.10 -15.62
CA GLU A 34 5.72 -12.69 -15.27
C GLU A 34 4.38 -12.04 -14.88
N ARG A 35 3.27 -12.45 -15.49
CA ARG A 35 1.92 -12.04 -15.07
C ARG A 35 1.62 -12.53 -13.66
N HIS A 36 1.84 -13.81 -13.37
CA HIS A 36 1.58 -14.36 -12.03
C HIS A 36 2.49 -13.77 -10.94
N LYS A 37 3.75 -13.47 -11.26
CA LYS A 37 4.63 -12.74 -10.33
C LYS A 37 4.06 -11.37 -9.98
N ARG A 38 3.52 -10.63 -10.97
CA ARG A 38 2.87 -9.34 -10.71
C ARG A 38 1.61 -9.51 -9.86
N GLU A 39 0.77 -10.49 -10.18
CA GLU A 39 -0.43 -10.80 -9.39
C GLU A 39 -0.10 -11.15 -7.93
N LEU A 40 0.93 -11.97 -7.70
CA LEU A 40 1.40 -12.30 -6.35
C LEU A 40 1.90 -11.06 -5.60
N ALA A 41 2.71 -10.23 -6.25
CA ALA A 41 3.18 -8.98 -5.64
C ALA A 41 2.02 -8.04 -5.26
N ASP A 42 0.97 -8.01 -6.08
CA ASP A 42 -0.24 -7.23 -5.78
C ASP A 42 -0.99 -7.79 -4.56
N VAL A 43 -1.17 -9.11 -4.49
CA VAL A 43 -1.85 -9.77 -3.36
C VAL A 43 -1.05 -9.64 -2.06
N GLU A 44 0.27 -9.83 -2.09
CA GLU A 44 1.15 -9.68 -0.92
C GLU A 44 1.08 -8.25 -0.37
N ARG A 45 1.10 -7.25 -1.25
CA ARG A 45 0.94 -5.84 -0.88
C ARG A 45 -0.44 -5.59 -0.25
N ASP A 46 -1.50 -6.13 -0.83
CA ASP A 46 -2.86 -5.93 -0.31
C ASP A 46 -3.05 -6.59 1.06
N LEU A 47 -2.46 -7.77 1.26
CA LEU A 47 -2.40 -8.44 2.55
C LEU A 47 -1.65 -7.60 3.59
N HIS A 48 -0.44 -7.15 3.25
CA HIS A 48 0.35 -6.27 4.12
C HIS A 48 -0.43 -5.01 4.51
N ASN A 49 -1.06 -4.35 3.53
CA ASN A 49 -1.86 -3.16 3.76
C ASN A 49 -3.08 -3.45 4.65
N SER A 50 -3.71 -4.61 4.49
CA SER A 50 -4.82 -5.04 5.35
C SER A 50 -4.37 -5.23 6.80
N GLU A 51 -3.23 -5.89 7.01
CA GLU A 51 -2.65 -6.07 8.36
C GLU A 51 -2.23 -4.75 9.00
N SER A 52 -1.56 -3.88 8.25
CA SER A 52 -1.18 -2.55 8.73
C SER A 52 -2.40 -1.73 9.13
N ARG A 53 -3.47 -1.73 8.32
CA ARG A 53 -4.74 -1.08 8.68
C ARG A 53 -5.37 -1.69 9.93
N ARG A 54 -5.34 -3.03 10.07
CA ARG A 54 -5.85 -3.73 11.26
C ARG A 54 -5.09 -3.31 12.52
N ILE A 55 -3.76 -3.19 12.45
CA ILE A 55 -2.92 -2.74 13.56
C ILE A 55 -3.24 -1.27 13.89
N ASN A 56 -3.29 -0.40 12.88
CA ASN A 56 -3.61 1.02 13.07
C ASN A 56 -5.01 1.25 13.66
N ALA A 57 -5.98 0.38 13.35
CA ALA A 57 -7.32 0.44 13.93
C ALA A 57 -7.36 0.22 15.45
N GLN A 58 -6.32 -0.38 16.03
CA GLN A 58 -6.22 -0.58 17.48
C GLN A 58 -5.70 0.66 18.22
N ILE A 59 -5.15 1.65 17.50
CA ILE A 59 -4.63 2.88 18.11
C ILE A 59 -5.79 3.71 18.67
N ARG A 60 -5.68 4.02 19.97
CA ARG A 60 -6.67 4.82 20.70
C ARG A 60 -6.23 6.27 20.78
N THR A 61 -7.16 7.17 21.13
CA THR A 61 -6.88 8.60 21.33
C THR A 61 -5.80 8.88 22.39
N SER A 62 -5.57 7.96 23.33
CA SER A 62 -4.49 8.05 24.31
C SER A 62 -3.10 7.73 23.74
N GLY A 63 -3.03 7.05 22.60
CA GLY A 63 -1.81 6.56 21.95
C GLY A 63 -1.42 7.40 20.73
N LEU A 64 -1.51 8.74 20.80
CA LEU A 64 -1.17 9.59 19.66
C LEU A 64 0.31 9.48 19.22
N GLY A 65 1.18 9.08 20.14
CA GLY A 65 2.61 8.83 19.88
C GLY A 65 2.91 7.39 19.47
N ASP A 66 1.90 6.51 19.40
CA ASP A 66 2.13 5.12 18.99
C ASP A 66 2.48 5.08 17.50
N GLN A 67 3.44 4.22 17.16
CA GLN A 67 3.93 4.10 15.79
C GLN A 67 2.84 3.56 14.86
N LEU A 68 2.65 4.23 13.73
CA LEU A 68 1.76 3.76 12.68
C LEU A 68 2.41 2.61 11.90
N ALA A 69 1.66 1.51 11.76
CA ALA A 69 1.99 0.47 10.81
C ALA A 69 1.89 1.02 9.38
N VAL A 70 2.91 0.74 8.58
CA VAL A 70 3.09 1.34 7.25
C VAL A 70 2.08 0.77 6.28
N VAL A 71 1.37 1.64 5.57
CA VAL A 71 0.55 1.25 4.41
C VAL A 71 1.37 1.55 3.16
N LEU A 72 1.64 0.53 2.34
CA LEU A 72 2.37 0.66 1.09
C LEU A 72 1.49 1.29 0.01
N ARG A 73 2.14 2.06 -0.87
CA ARG A 73 1.53 2.61 -2.08
C ARG A 73 1.29 1.52 -3.11
N HIS A 74 0.55 1.84 -4.16
CA HIS A 74 0.24 0.95 -5.28
C HIS A 74 1.47 0.36 -6.00
N ASP A 75 2.63 1.03 -5.91
CA ASP A 75 3.90 0.57 -6.47
C ASP A 75 4.68 -0.37 -5.51
N GLY A 76 4.09 -0.71 -4.35
CA GLY A 76 4.72 -1.55 -3.33
C GLY A 76 5.70 -0.81 -2.43
N THR A 77 5.88 0.51 -2.61
CA THR A 77 6.86 1.29 -1.83
C THR A 77 6.19 2.08 -0.69
N LYS A 78 6.99 2.49 0.29
CA LYS A 78 6.58 3.39 1.35
C LYS A 78 6.67 4.84 0.88
N SER A 79 5.65 5.65 1.19
CA SER A 79 5.70 7.09 0.96
C SER A 79 6.84 7.75 1.78
N PRO A 80 7.66 8.64 1.18
CA PRO A 80 8.62 9.45 1.92
C PRO A 80 7.97 10.37 2.96
N HIS A 81 6.70 10.73 2.72
CA HIS A 81 5.89 11.59 3.59
C HIS A 81 5.02 10.78 4.56
N PHE A 82 5.22 9.46 4.66
CA PHE A 82 4.43 8.64 5.57
C PHE A 82 4.67 9.06 7.04
N PRO A 83 3.60 9.36 7.81
CA PRO A 83 3.73 9.76 9.21
C PRO A 83 4.29 8.61 10.06
N LYS A 84 5.18 8.94 11.01
CA LYS A 84 5.67 7.94 11.99
C LYS A 84 4.61 7.54 13.01
N ASP A 85 3.76 8.48 13.42
CA ASP A 85 2.76 8.36 14.48
C ASP A 85 1.56 9.27 14.16
N LEU A 86 0.46 9.10 14.90
CA LEU A 86 -0.76 9.89 14.67
C LEU A 86 -0.51 11.38 14.96
N GLN A 87 0.31 11.72 15.95
CA GLN A 87 0.69 13.10 16.24
C GLN A 87 1.34 13.79 15.02
N SER A 88 2.24 13.09 14.34
CA SER A 88 2.92 13.60 13.14
C SER A 88 1.94 13.78 11.99
N LEU A 89 0.99 12.85 11.80
CA LEU A 89 -0.07 12.98 10.80
C LEU A 89 -0.95 14.21 11.04
N LEU A 90 -1.34 14.45 12.30
CA LEU A 90 -2.16 15.60 12.68
C LEU A 90 -1.40 16.94 12.54
N GLY A 91 -0.08 16.91 12.69
CA GLY A 91 0.81 18.07 12.58
C GLY A 91 1.24 18.43 11.15
N MET A 92 0.87 17.64 10.13
CA MET A 92 1.23 17.93 8.74
C MET A 92 0.53 19.21 8.23
N ASP A 93 1.25 19.94 7.39
CA ASP A 93 0.72 21.08 6.65
C ASP A 93 -0.15 20.62 5.46
N ASP A 94 -0.99 21.53 4.95
CA ASP A 94 -1.93 21.21 3.87
C ASP A 94 -1.25 20.69 2.59
N ARG A 95 -0.06 21.21 2.26
CA ARG A 95 0.67 20.78 1.06
C ARG A 95 1.16 19.34 1.21
N THR A 96 1.76 19.00 2.34
CA THR A 96 2.21 17.62 2.62
C THR A 96 1.03 16.64 2.66
N VAL A 97 -0.09 17.04 3.27
CA VAL A 97 -1.31 16.24 3.30
C VAL A 97 -1.85 15.95 1.89
N LYS A 98 -1.96 16.98 1.04
CA LYS A 98 -2.42 16.82 -0.35
C LYS A 98 -1.47 15.97 -1.19
N ALA A 99 -0.15 16.13 -1.00
CA ALA A 99 0.86 15.28 -1.64
C ALA A 99 0.68 13.81 -1.25
N LEU A 100 0.49 13.54 0.04
CA LEU A 100 0.25 12.19 0.55
C LEU A 100 -1.04 11.60 -0.02
N MET A 101 -2.13 12.37 -0.06
CA MET A 101 -3.38 11.92 -0.69
C MET A 101 -3.18 11.53 -2.16
N HIS A 102 -2.42 12.32 -2.92
CA HIS A 102 -2.11 12.02 -4.31
C HIS A 102 -1.28 10.73 -4.46
N GLU A 103 -0.26 10.53 -3.62
CA GLU A 103 0.55 9.31 -3.62
C GLU A 103 -0.26 8.04 -3.37
N TYR A 104 -1.27 8.12 -2.50
CA TYR A 104 -2.22 7.04 -2.22
C TYR A 104 -3.45 7.04 -3.15
N ARG A 105 -3.46 7.89 -4.19
CA ARG A 105 -4.53 8.00 -5.19
C ARG A 105 -5.92 8.25 -4.58
N LEU A 106 -5.98 9.04 -3.51
CA LEU A 106 -7.24 9.44 -2.85
C LEU A 106 -7.89 10.58 -3.62
N VAL A 107 -9.03 10.29 -4.27
CA VAL A 107 -9.66 11.16 -5.30
C VAL A 107 -10.36 12.40 -4.73
N ASN A 108 -10.51 12.50 -3.40
CA ASN A 108 -11.39 13.46 -2.74
C ASN A 108 -10.63 14.48 -1.87
N ALA A 109 -9.56 15.08 -2.40
CA ALA A 109 -8.90 16.19 -1.71
C ALA A 109 -9.86 17.39 -1.61
N SER A 110 -10.18 17.78 -0.39
CA SER A 110 -10.96 18.96 -0.03
C SER A 110 -10.04 20.17 0.16
N GLU A 111 -10.62 21.38 0.14
CA GLU A 111 -9.92 22.59 0.60
C GLU A 111 -9.67 22.60 2.11
N SER A 112 -10.40 21.78 2.89
CA SER A 112 -10.17 21.64 4.33
C SER A 112 -9.09 20.59 4.60
N ARG A 113 -7.97 21.04 5.18
CA ARG A 113 -6.90 20.18 5.69
C ARG A 113 -7.44 19.09 6.60
N GLU A 114 -8.31 19.44 7.54
CA GLU A 114 -8.87 18.48 8.51
C GLU A 114 -9.67 17.37 7.82
N ARG A 115 -10.41 17.68 6.75
CA ARG A 115 -11.11 16.66 5.96
C ARG A 115 -10.14 15.74 5.21
N ASN A 116 -9.05 16.30 4.69
CA ASN A 116 -8.00 15.54 4.01
C ASN A 116 -7.29 14.59 4.98
N VAL A 117 -6.95 15.09 6.18
CA VAL A 117 -6.36 14.27 7.24
C VAL A 117 -7.34 13.18 7.68
N ASN A 118 -8.65 13.46 7.79
CA ASN A 118 -9.65 12.42 8.07
C ASN A 118 -9.71 11.35 6.96
N CYS A 119 -9.59 11.73 5.70
CA CYS A 119 -9.55 10.78 4.58
C CYS A 119 -8.32 9.87 4.67
N LEU A 120 -7.15 10.44 4.97
CA LEU A 120 -5.93 9.67 5.21
C LEU A 120 -6.04 8.76 6.43
N MET A 121 -6.60 9.25 7.55
CA MET A 121 -6.82 8.44 8.75
C MET A 121 -7.71 7.24 8.44
N GLN A 122 -8.83 7.45 7.74
CA GLN A 122 -9.71 6.36 7.30
C GLN A 122 -8.98 5.37 6.38
N HIS A 123 -8.21 5.88 5.42
CA HIS A 123 -7.43 5.03 4.51
C HIS A 123 -6.37 4.19 5.23
N PHE A 124 -5.72 4.74 6.26
CA PHE A 124 -4.74 4.04 7.09
C PHE A 124 -5.35 3.15 8.16
N GLY A 125 -6.68 3.06 8.24
CA GLY A 125 -7.40 2.21 9.21
C GLY A 125 -7.58 2.84 10.59
N ILE A 126 -7.26 4.13 10.75
CA ILE A 126 -7.36 4.84 12.02
C ILE A 126 -8.83 5.22 12.27
N SER A 127 -9.38 4.79 13.41
CA SER A 127 -10.80 5.02 13.76
C SER A 127 -11.08 6.41 14.36
N TYR A 128 -10.03 7.19 14.64
CA TYR A 128 -10.11 8.56 15.12
C TYR A 128 -10.46 9.54 13.98
N GLN A 129 -11.31 10.54 14.27
CA GLN A 129 -11.67 11.60 13.32
C GLN A 129 -11.56 12.98 13.98
N LEU A 130 -10.91 13.93 13.30
CA LEU A 130 -10.75 15.32 13.75
C LEU A 130 -12.04 16.13 13.65
N VAL A 131 -12.86 15.83 12.65
CA VAL A 131 -14.14 16.50 12.39
C VAL A 131 -15.18 15.41 12.26
N ARG A 132 -16.24 15.49 13.07
CA ARG A 132 -17.37 14.58 12.93
C ARG A 132 -18.03 14.85 11.59
N SER A 133 -17.91 13.91 10.65
CA SER A 133 -18.74 13.96 9.45
C SER A 133 -20.20 13.79 9.88
N PRO A 134 -21.17 14.55 9.35
CA PRO A 134 -22.57 14.30 9.62
C PRO A 134 -22.88 12.85 9.22
N VAL A 135 -23.30 12.06 10.20
CA VAL A 135 -23.65 10.66 10.01
C VAL A 135 -24.78 10.61 9.00
N VAL A 136 -24.51 10.15 7.78
CA VAL A 136 -25.58 9.71 6.88
C VAL A 136 -26.09 8.41 7.48
N SER A 137 -27.11 8.52 8.35
CA SER A 137 -27.80 7.37 8.93
C SER A 137 -28.20 6.41 7.81
N PRO A 138 -27.86 5.11 7.91
CA PRO A 138 -28.36 4.11 6.98
C PRO A 138 -29.90 4.10 7.06
N ARG A 139 -30.51 4.55 5.95
CA ARG A 139 -31.92 4.42 5.54
C ARG A 139 -32.77 3.54 6.48
N ALA A 140 -33.71 4.16 7.18
CA ALA A 140 -34.73 3.45 7.96
C ALA A 140 -35.39 2.38 7.09
N ARG A 141 -35.31 1.10 7.50
CA ARG A 141 -36.10 0.04 6.90
C ARG A 141 -37.57 0.38 7.13
N ILE A 142 -38.27 0.68 6.05
CA ILE A 142 -39.72 0.81 6.04
C ILE A 142 -40.28 -0.57 6.40
N HIS A 143 -40.81 -0.72 7.61
CA HIS A 143 -41.67 -1.84 7.96
C HIS A 143 -42.97 -1.68 7.18
N HIS A 144 -43.16 -2.48 6.13
CA HIS A 144 -44.52 -2.79 5.66
C HIS A 144 -45.12 -3.79 6.64
N GLN A 145 -46.09 -3.33 7.43
CA GLN A 145 -47.06 -4.19 8.09
C GLN A 145 -48.35 -4.21 7.26
N SER A 146 -48.89 -5.43 7.14
CA SER A 146 -50.27 -5.84 6.83
C SER A 146 -50.76 -5.66 5.39
#